data_AF-A0A0V8RVB4-F1
#
_entry.id   AF-A0A0V8RVB4-F1
#
_cell.length_a   1.000
_cell.length_b   1.000
_cell.length_c   1.000
_cell.angle_alpha   90.00
_cell.angle_beta   90.00
_cell.angle_gamma   90.00
#
_symmetry.space_group_name_H-M   'P 1'
#
loop_
_entity.id
_entity.type
_entity.pdbx_description
1 polymer ?
#
loop_
_entity_poly.entity_id
_entity_poly.type
_entity_poly.pdbx_seq_one_letter_code
_entity_poly.pdbx_strand_id
1 'polypeptide(L)'
;MVTTPPSIFDAAVLARTLYAALGTRGWKLTVIGMGRRLPLRLVTESRLPISVAKSNISMELASEPQEPIYIVDARGEPAWSMEPPRTLIVDYGGAFASAFRGARRVRGLGLPSLTYEAVTLVYEFFIRRRSWRPDYSRAFSRDLRSGLYLARKLLEALQVFDNYAVLEPSVVAYTLRRVYINKGIALDPEEATMNIDVVEGRVRQRIVLRAYSTRGLREAGRVEVLFDGENVEIRDHGGLAYRIVVDVYRRVACSAPGLCAGGSEEPPGEAFPQL
;
A
#
# COMPACT_ATOMS: atom_id res chain seq x y z
N MET A 1 9.80 1.44 -20.72
CA MET A 1 8.72 1.37 -21.71
C MET A 1 8.37 -0.10 -21.93
N VAL A 2 7.08 -0.41 -22.06
CA VAL A 2 6.57 -1.78 -22.27
C VAL A 2 5.65 -1.77 -23.47
N THR A 3 5.93 -2.60 -24.47
CA THR A 3 5.22 -2.57 -25.76
C THR A 3 4.43 -3.85 -25.94
N THR A 4 3.15 -3.71 -26.29
CA THR A 4 2.23 -4.83 -26.54
C THR A 4 2.32 -5.95 -25.49
N PRO A 5 2.26 -5.64 -24.18
CA PRO A 5 2.38 -6.68 -23.17
C PRO A 5 1.24 -7.70 -23.35
N PRO A 6 1.52 -9.01 -23.16
CA PRO A 6 0.52 -10.06 -23.37
C PRO A 6 -0.65 -9.94 -22.38
N SER A 7 -0.41 -9.30 -21.23
CA SER A 7 -1.45 -8.99 -20.26
C SER A 7 -1.19 -7.68 -19.51
N ILE A 8 -2.26 -7.12 -18.93
CA ILE A 8 -2.16 -5.99 -17.99
C ILE A 8 -1.30 -6.36 -16.78
N PHE A 9 -1.32 -7.64 -16.39
CA PHE A 9 -0.59 -8.15 -15.24
C PHE A 9 0.93 -8.00 -15.44
N ASP A 10 1.45 -8.23 -16.64
CA ASP A 10 2.88 -8.06 -16.93
C ASP A 10 3.34 -6.61 -16.74
N ALA A 11 2.57 -5.66 -17.29
CA ALA A 11 2.84 -4.23 -17.09
C ALA A 11 2.72 -3.84 -15.60
N ALA A 12 1.76 -4.42 -14.88
CA ALA A 12 1.58 -4.21 -13.45
C ALA A 12 2.74 -4.75 -12.60
N VAL A 13 3.28 -5.92 -12.95
CA VAL A 13 4.47 -6.50 -12.31
C VAL A 13 5.67 -5.58 -12.53
N LEU A 14 5.91 -5.11 -13.74
CA LEU A 14 7.01 -4.19 -14.05
C LEU A 14 6.86 -2.84 -13.32
N ALA A 15 5.65 -2.29 -13.26
CA ALA A 15 5.37 -1.08 -12.50
C ALA A 15 5.67 -1.26 -11.00
N ARG A 16 5.29 -2.41 -10.43
CA ARG A 16 5.58 -2.75 -9.03
C ARG A 16 7.08 -2.87 -8.80
N THR A 17 7.81 -3.51 -9.70
CA THR A 17 9.26 -3.69 -9.59
C THR A 17 9.98 -2.35 -9.68
N LEU A 18 9.58 -1.45 -10.59
CA LEU A 18 10.14 -0.10 -10.68
C LEU A 18 9.89 0.71 -9.40
N TYR A 19 8.68 0.65 -8.85
CA TYR A 19 8.38 1.30 -7.58
C TYR A 19 9.20 0.74 -6.41
N ALA A 20 9.34 -0.59 -6.33
CA ALA A 20 10.17 -1.22 -5.31
C ALA A 20 11.65 -0.82 -5.44
N ALA A 21 12.14 -0.66 -6.68
CA ALA A 21 13.53 -0.30 -6.96
C ALA A 21 13.83 1.20 -6.79
N LEU A 22 12.89 2.07 -7.18
CA LEU A 22 13.14 3.52 -7.37
C LEU A 22 12.26 4.40 -6.49
N GLY A 23 11.31 3.82 -5.74
CA GLY A 23 10.40 4.54 -4.87
C GLY A 23 9.31 5.30 -5.64
N THR A 24 8.91 6.46 -5.10
CA THR A 24 7.75 7.22 -5.58
C THR A 24 8.03 8.11 -6.80
N ARG A 25 9.30 8.44 -7.08
CA ARG A 25 9.72 9.41 -8.11
C ARG A 25 10.92 8.89 -8.92
N GLY A 26 11.27 9.61 -9.98
CA GLY A 26 12.48 9.33 -10.78
C GLY A 26 12.34 8.21 -11.80
N TRP A 27 11.12 7.72 -12.04
CA TRP A 27 10.84 6.71 -13.06
C TRP A 27 9.51 6.97 -13.78
N LYS A 28 9.42 6.46 -15.00
CA LYS A 28 8.23 6.49 -15.84
C LYS A 28 8.05 5.14 -16.53
N LEU A 29 6.83 4.62 -16.49
CA LEU A 29 6.42 3.45 -17.24
C LEU A 29 5.39 3.86 -18.29
N THR A 30 5.84 3.93 -19.53
CA THR A 30 4.95 4.04 -20.69
C THR A 30 4.55 2.64 -21.16
N VAL A 31 3.25 2.36 -21.20
CA VAL A 31 2.67 1.13 -21.76
C VAL A 31 2.05 1.43 -23.11
N ILE A 32 2.51 0.72 -24.14
CA ILE A 32 2.09 0.94 -25.52
C ILE A 32 1.16 -0.18 -25.99
N GLY A 33 0.07 0.17 -26.67
CA GLY A 33 -0.81 -0.78 -27.37
C GLY A 33 -1.98 -1.33 -26.55
N MET A 34 -2.27 -0.76 -25.37
CA MET A 34 -3.40 -1.16 -24.52
C MET A 34 -4.47 -0.06 -24.32
N GLY A 35 -4.48 0.96 -25.19
CA GLY A 35 -5.39 2.10 -25.12
C GLY A 35 -4.75 3.37 -24.55
N ARG A 36 -5.55 4.44 -24.41
CA ARG A 36 -5.08 5.78 -23.98
C ARG A 36 -5.32 6.09 -22.50
N ARG A 37 -6.14 5.30 -21.80
CA ARG A 37 -6.52 5.54 -20.41
C ARG A 37 -5.87 4.49 -19.52
N LEU A 38 -5.32 4.95 -18.38
CA LEU A 38 -4.75 4.07 -17.36
C LEU A 38 -5.84 3.11 -16.84
N PRO A 39 -5.73 1.78 -17.11
CA PRO A 39 -6.75 0.84 -16.70
C PRO A 39 -6.76 0.72 -15.17
N LEU A 40 -7.94 0.74 -14.55
CA LEU A 40 -8.08 0.49 -13.10
C LEU A 40 -7.42 -0.83 -12.71
N ARG A 41 -7.56 -1.83 -13.57
CA ARG A 41 -6.99 -3.17 -13.40
C ARG A 41 -5.47 -3.15 -13.28
N LEU A 42 -4.78 -2.28 -14.04
CA LEU A 42 -3.33 -2.08 -13.94
C LEU A 42 -2.95 -1.45 -12.59
N VAL A 43 -3.72 -0.47 -12.14
CA VAL A 43 -3.49 0.19 -10.83
C VAL A 43 -3.71 -0.81 -9.68
N THR A 44 -4.77 -1.62 -9.74
CA THR A 44 -5.06 -2.62 -8.71
C THR A 44 -4.05 -3.77 -8.71
N GLU A 45 -3.68 -4.28 -9.88
CA GLU A 45 -2.74 -5.39 -10.01
C GLU A 45 -1.30 -4.95 -9.69
N SER A 46 -0.92 -3.70 -9.97
CA SER A 46 0.45 -3.21 -9.66
C SER A 46 0.67 -3.02 -8.16
N ARG A 47 -0.41 -2.81 -7.38
CA ARG A 47 -0.37 -2.55 -5.92
C ARG A 47 0.42 -1.28 -5.55
N LEU A 48 0.44 -0.30 -6.44
CA LEU A 48 1.09 1.00 -6.23
C LEU A 48 0.17 1.99 -5.52
N PRO A 49 0.69 2.99 -4.79
CA PRO A 49 -0.08 4.17 -4.42
C PRO A 49 -0.68 4.83 -5.67
N ILE A 50 -1.96 5.22 -5.62
CA ILE A 50 -2.67 5.77 -6.79
C ILE A 50 -1.98 7.03 -7.33
N SER A 51 -1.49 7.90 -6.44
CA SER A 51 -0.75 9.11 -6.82
C SER A 51 0.49 8.77 -7.65
N VAL A 52 1.24 7.74 -7.24
CA VAL A 52 2.42 7.22 -7.95
C VAL A 52 2.04 6.59 -9.29
N ALA A 53 0.98 5.78 -9.33
CA ALA A 53 0.51 5.18 -10.58
C ALA A 53 0.08 6.26 -11.60
N LYS A 54 -0.66 7.29 -11.15
CA LYS A 54 -1.09 8.40 -12.01
C LYS A 54 0.08 9.27 -12.49
N SER A 55 1.06 9.52 -11.63
CA SER A 55 2.20 10.35 -12.00
C SER A 55 3.20 9.59 -12.86
N ASN A 56 3.37 8.28 -12.65
CA ASN A 56 4.50 7.54 -13.23
C ASN A 56 4.10 6.59 -14.35
N ILE A 57 2.83 6.23 -14.51
CA ILE A 57 2.38 5.32 -15.58
C ILE A 57 1.59 6.10 -16.63
N SER A 58 2.06 6.05 -17.88
CA SER A 58 1.35 6.57 -19.04
C SER A 58 0.92 5.43 -19.97
N MET A 59 -0.21 5.65 -20.65
CA MET A 59 -0.74 4.72 -21.65
C MET A 59 -0.73 5.43 -23.00
N GLU A 60 -0.10 4.81 -23.99
CA GLU A 60 0.08 5.39 -25.31
C GLU A 60 -0.32 4.37 -26.38
N LEU A 61 -0.82 4.83 -27.52
CA LEU A 61 -1.12 3.94 -28.65
C LEU A 61 0.12 3.68 -29.51
N ALA A 62 0.97 4.70 -29.62
CA ALA A 62 2.25 4.67 -30.29
C ALA A 62 3.16 5.71 -29.62
N SER A 63 4.45 5.43 -29.55
CA SER A 63 5.49 6.35 -29.09
C SER A 63 6.73 6.10 -29.92
N GLU A 64 7.39 7.18 -30.32
CA GLU A 64 8.79 7.09 -30.72
C GLU A 64 9.65 7.16 -29.45
N PRO A 65 10.55 6.20 -29.23
CA PRO A 65 11.34 6.18 -28.03
C PRO A 65 12.55 7.09 -28.25
N GLN A 66 12.82 8.00 -27.31
CA GLN A 66 13.99 8.87 -27.38
C GLN A 66 15.25 8.02 -27.13
N GLU A 67 16.14 7.93 -28.12
CA GLU A 67 17.43 7.25 -28.03
C GLU A 67 18.34 7.84 -26.92
N PRO A 68 19.34 7.08 -26.40
CA PRO A 68 19.62 5.66 -26.64
C PRO A 68 19.02 4.73 -25.56
N ILE A 69 18.61 3.54 -25.99
CA ILE A 69 17.70 2.66 -25.26
C ILE A 69 18.25 1.23 -25.23
N TYR A 70 18.17 0.58 -24.08
CA TYR A 70 18.42 -0.86 -24.00
C TYR A 70 17.13 -1.63 -24.25
N ILE A 71 17.20 -2.66 -25.08
CA ILE A 71 16.09 -3.59 -25.34
C ILE A 71 16.33 -4.86 -24.53
N VAL A 72 15.33 -5.28 -23.76
CA VAL A 72 15.39 -6.54 -23.01
C VAL A 72 15.37 -7.72 -23.98
N ASP A 73 16.41 -8.53 -23.95
CA ASP A 73 16.55 -9.75 -24.74
C ASP A 73 17.38 -10.77 -23.96
N ALA A 74 16.88 -12.00 -23.81
CA ALA A 74 17.57 -13.06 -23.09
C ALA A 74 18.95 -13.45 -23.70
N ARG A 75 19.19 -13.09 -24.97
CA ARG A 75 20.45 -13.31 -25.69
C ARG A 75 21.35 -12.07 -25.77
N GLY A 76 20.96 -10.97 -25.11
CA GLY A 76 21.72 -9.72 -25.10
C GLY A 76 23.03 -9.79 -24.29
N GLU A 77 23.72 -8.66 -24.21
CA GLU A 77 24.88 -8.52 -23.33
C GLU A 77 24.44 -8.53 -21.85
N PRO A 78 25.20 -9.14 -20.94
CA PRO A 78 24.83 -9.15 -19.53
C PRO A 78 24.76 -7.75 -18.92
N ALA A 79 23.71 -7.45 -18.18
CA ALA A 79 23.54 -6.15 -17.51
C ALA A 79 24.67 -5.83 -16.54
N TRP A 80 25.29 -6.84 -15.93
CA TRP A 80 26.40 -6.61 -15.01
C TRP A 80 27.68 -6.08 -15.70
N SER A 81 27.80 -6.18 -17.02
CA SER A 81 28.92 -5.59 -17.80
C SER A 81 28.58 -4.25 -18.45
N MET A 82 27.38 -3.71 -18.21
CA MET A 82 26.90 -2.49 -18.85
C MET A 82 26.60 -1.38 -17.83
N GLU A 83 26.60 -0.13 -18.27
CA GLU A 83 26.12 0.98 -17.45
C GLU A 83 24.57 1.02 -17.39
N PRO A 84 23.97 1.47 -16.27
CA PRO A 84 22.52 1.60 -16.16
C PRO A 84 21.92 2.53 -17.24
N PRO A 85 20.91 2.08 -17.99
CA PRO A 85 20.30 2.90 -19.04
C PRO A 85 19.31 3.92 -18.45
N ARG A 86 19.09 5.02 -19.18
CA ARG A 86 17.97 5.95 -18.91
C ARG A 86 16.62 5.34 -19.31
N THR A 87 16.60 4.59 -20.41
CA THR A 87 15.40 3.96 -20.97
C THR A 87 15.65 2.47 -21.19
N LEU A 88 14.75 1.66 -20.64
CA LEU A 88 14.66 0.22 -20.91
C LEU A 88 13.36 -0.05 -21.69
N ILE A 89 13.44 -0.76 -22.81
CA ILE A 89 12.30 -1.23 -23.59
C ILE A 89 12.11 -2.73 -23.38
N VAL A 90 10.93 -3.12 -22.95
CA VAL A 90 10.46 -4.52 -22.96
C VAL A 90 9.56 -4.69 -24.17
N ASP A 91 10.10 -5.34 -25.21
CA ASP A 91 9.45 -5.48 -26.51
C ASP A 91 8.87 -6.87 -26.74
N TYR A 92 7.63 -7.09 -26.31
CA TYR A 92 6.98 -8.40 -26.45
C TYR A 92 6.62 -8.74 -27.90
N GLY A 93 6.35 -7.72 -28.72
CA GLY A 93 5.95 -7.89 -30.12
C GLY A 93 7.11 -7.91 -31.12
N GLY A 94 8.33 -7.53 -30.71
CA GLY A 94 9.51 -7.47 -31.58
C GLY A 94 9.52 -6.31 -32.58
N ALA A 95 8.56 -5.38 -32.49
CA ALA A 95 8.43 -4.25 -33.41
C ALA A 95 9.58 -3.23 -33.23
N PHE A 96 10.05 -3.03 -32.01
CA PHE A 96 11.14 -2.12 -31.71
C PHE A 96 12.50 -2.78 -31.98
N ALA A 97 12.65 -4.06 -31.65
CA ALA A 97 13.86 -4.82 -31.94
C ALA A 97 14.16 -4.92 -33.44
N SER A 98 13.14 -4.83 -34.30
CA SER A 98 13.27 -4.81 -35.76
C SER A 98 13.49 -3.40 -36.33
N ALA A 99 12.84 -2.38 -35.78
CA ALA A 99 12.94 -0.99 -36.25
C ALA A 99 14.23 -0.28 -35.80
N PHE A 100 14.74 -0.55 -34.60
CA PHE A 100 15.87 0.18 -34.01
C PHE A 100 17.14 -0.69 -33.99
N ARG A 101 17.83 -0.77 -35.13
CA ARG A 101 19.07 -1.56 -35.28
C ARG A 101 20.25 -1.05 -34.45
N GLY A 102 20.23 0.21 -34.00
CA GLY A 102 21.26 0.81 -33.13
C GLY A 102 21.06 0.55 -31.63
N ALA A 103 19.93 -0.04 -31.22
CA ALA A 103 19.65 -0.30 -29.82
C ALA A 103 20.47 -1.48 -29.28
N ARG A 104 21.08 -1.32 -28.09
CA ARG A 104 21.81 -2.41 -27.44
C ARG A 104 20.84 -3.38 -26.81
N ARG A 105 21.05 -4.67 -27.06
CA ARG A 105 20.30 -5.76 -26.43
C ARG A 105 20.95 -6.10 -25.09
N VAL A 106 20.15 -6.16 -24.05
CA VAL A 106 20.62 -6.43 -22.70
C VAL A 106 19.85 -7.60 -22.08
N ARG A 107 20.58 -8.44 -21.37
CA ARG A 107 20.03 -9.57 -20.60
C ARG A 107 20.36 -9.40 -19.12
N GLY A 108 19.45 -9.82 -18.26
CA GLY A 108 19.73 -10.09 -16.86
C GLY A 108 20.32 -11.48 -16.75
N LEU A 109 19.50 -12.47 -16.37
CA LEU A 109 19.96 -13.85 -16.20
C LEU A 109 19.82 -14.71 -17.46
N GLY A 110 19.18 -14.22 -18.52
CA GLY A 110 18.88 -14.98 -19.72
C GLY A 110 17.63 -15.86 -19.59
N LEU A 111 16.64 -15.39 -18.83
CA LEU A 111 15.38 -16.10 -18.61
C LEU A 111 14.51 -16.13 -19.88
N PRO A 112 13.74 -17.20 -20.12
CA PRO A 112 12.85 -17.30 -21.28
C PRO A 112 11.70 -16.28 -21.28
N SER A 113 11.27 -15.83 -20.10
CA SER A 113 10.19 -14.86 -19.96
C SER A 113 10.75 -13.44 -19.96
N LEU A 114 10.35 -12.65 -20.96
CA LEU A 114 10.71 -11.23 -21.07
C LEU A 114 10.32 -10.41 -19.84
N THR A 115 9.19 -10.72 -19.20
CA THR A 115 8.73 -10.04 -17.97
C THR A 115 9.73 -10.26 -16.84
N TYR A 116 10.11 -11.52 -16.58
CA TYR A 116 11.07 -11.83 -15.52
C TYR A 116 12.48 -11.37 -15.88
N GLU A 117 12.85 -11.42 -17.16
CA GLU A 117 14.12 -10.88 -17.62
C GLU A 117 14.21 -9.37 -17.36
N ALA A 118 13.16 -8.61 -17.68
CA ALA A 118 13.07 -7.19 -17.37
C ALA A 118 13.11 -6.93 -15.85
N VAL A 119 12.50 -7.78 -15.02
CA VAL A 119 12.61 -7.70 -13.56
C VAL A 119 14.07 -7.88 -13.10
N THR A 120 14.78 -8.88 -13.63
CA THR A 120 16.19 -9.12 -13.26
C THR A 120 17.09 -7.95 -13.67
N LEU A 121 16.82 -7.33 -14.82
CA LEU A 121 17.53 -6.12 -15.26
C LEU A 121 17.28 -4.94 -14.33
N VAL A 122 16.03 -4.71 -13.92
CA VAL A 122 15.70 -3.65 -12.96
C VAL A 122 16.41 -3.89 -11.63
N TYR A 123 16.48 -5.14 -11.17
CA TYR A 123 17.21 -5.51 -9.96
C TYR A 123 18.71 -5.24 -10.09
N GLU A 124 19.35 -5.72 -11.16
CA GLU A 124 20.80 -5.55 -11.37
C GLU A 124 21.18 -4.07 -11.50
N PHE A 125 20.45 -3.30 -12.32
CA PHE A 125 20.79 -1.89 -12.57
C PHE A 125 20.46 -0.97 -11.41
N PHE A 126 19.34 -1.18 -10.71
CA PHE A 126 18.80 -0.18 -9.81
C PHE A 126 18.70 -0.61 -8.34
N ILE A 127 18.70 -1.92 -8.05
CA ILE A 127 18.64 -2.44 -6.67
C ILE A 127 20.04 -2.84 -6.19
N ARG A 128 20.78 -3.65 -6.95
CA ARG A 128 22.09 -4.18 -6.53
C ARG A 128 23.20 -3.12 -6.53
N ARG A 129 23.15 -2.18 -7.47
CA ARG A 129 24.20 -1.16 -7.69
C ARG A 129 23.97 0.15 -6.95
N ARG A 130 22.82 0.29 -6.28
CA ARG A 130 22.54 1.39 -5.35
C ARG A 130 22.69 0.89 -3.93
N SER A 131 23.60 1.48 -3.17
CA SER A 131 23.50 1.54 -1.72
C SER A 131 22.36 2.49 -1.34
N TRP A 132 21.13 2.00 -1.37
CA TRP A 132 19.94 2.78 -1.00
C TRP A 132 19.05 1.99 -0.04
N ARG A 133 18.58 2.66 1.02
CA ARG A 133 17.63 2.12 2.01
C ARG A 133 16.23 2.65 1.68
N PRO A 134 15.27 1.78 1.33
CA PRO A 134 13.88 2.19 1.13
C PRO A 134 13.15 2.44 2.46
N ASP A 135 12.28 3.45 2.47
CA ASP A 135 11.28 3.73 3.53
C ASP A 135 9.98 2.96 3.18
N TYR A 136 9.56 2.07 4.09
CA TYR A 136 8.46 1.14 3.90
C TYR A 136 7.15 1.56 4.58
N SER A 137 7.00 2.82 4.96
CA SER A 137 5.72 3.33 5.43
C SER A 137 4.66 3.24 4.30
N ARG A 138 3.69 2.30 4.45
CA ARG A 138 2.41 2.11 3.70
C ARG A 138 2.34 0.86 2.80
N ALA A 139 1.67 -0.21 3.27
CA ALA A 139 0.99 -1.20 2.39
C ALA A 139 -0.03 -2.13 3.11
N PHE A 140 -1.33 -1.84 2.93
CA PHE A 140 -2.52 -2.69 2.67
C PHE A 140 -2.55 -4.21 3.01
N SER A 141 -3.60 -4.85 3.60
CA SER A 141 -5.06 -4.77 3.28
C SER A 141 -6.09 -5.61 4.25
N ARG A 142 -7.35 -5.17 4.68
CA ARG A 142 -8.73 -5.78 5.15
C ARG A 142 -10.03 -6.15 4.24
N ASP A 143 -11.05 -6.88 4.75
CA ASP A 143 -12.55 -6.75 4.46
C ASP A 143 -13.41 -7.46 5.55
N LEU A 144 -14.73 -7.22 5.85
CA LEU A 144 -15.71 -7.61 6.97
C LEU A 144 -15.31 -8.43 8.22
N ARG A 145 -14.39 -9.38 8.03
CA ARG A 145 -13.18 -9.40 8.87
C ARG A 145 -12.85 -7.96 9.30
N SER A 146 -12.97 -6.90 8.49
CA SER A 146 -12.85 -5.45 8.74
C SER A 146 -13.23 -4.95 10.11
N GLY A 147 -14.34 -5.38 10.73
CA GLY A 147 -14.70 -4.99 12.10
C GLY A 147 -13.86 -5.73 13.15
N LEU A 148 -13.82 -7.07 13.06
CA LEU A 148 -12.94 -7.96 13.83
C LEU A 148 -11.43 -7.73 13.57
N TYR A 149 -11.10 -7.26 12.38
CA TYR A 149 -9.81 -6.91 11.83
C TYR A 149 -9.47 -5.51 12.30
N LEU A 150 -10.43 -4.60 12.41
CA LEU A 150 -10.24 -3.32 13.08
C LEU A 150 -9.80 -3.58 14.51
N ALA A 151 -10.58 -4.35 15.25
CA ALA A 151 -10.26 -4.73 16.62
C ALA A 151 -8.90 -5.46 16.70
N ARG A 152 -8.68 -6.51 15.89
CA ARG A 152 -7.42 -7.26 15.86
C ARG A 152 -6.22 -6.43 15.42
N LYS A 153 -6.35 -5.56 14.40
CA LYS A 153 -5.26 -4.71 13.93
C LYS A 153 -5.02 -3.52 14.81
N LEU A 154 -6.01 -3.05 15.57
CA LEU A 154 -5.78 -2.07 16.63
C LEU A 154 -4.90 -2.67 17.71
N LEU A 155 -5.12 -3.92 18.14
CA LEU A 155 -4.20 -4.61 19.06
C LEU A 155 -2.77 -4.73 18.53
N GLU A 156 -2.61 -5.03 17.24
CA GLU A 156 -1.29 -5.05 16.59
C GLU A 156 -0.69 -3.64 16.43
N ALA A 157 -1.51 -2.60 16.40
CA ALA A 157 -1.12 -1.19 16.29
C ALA A 157 -0.81 -0.55 17.65
N LEU A 158 -1.18 -1.22 18.75
CA LEU A 158 -0.83 -0.79 20.09
C LEU A 158 0.66 -1.02 20.27
N GLN A 159 1.39 0.08 20.32
CA GLN A 159 2.76 0.06 20.79
C GLN A 159 2.74 0.35 22.29
N VAL A 160 3.56 -0.41 23.02
CA VAL A 160 3.83 -0.12 24.42
C VAL A 160 5.03 0.81 24.44
N PHE A 161 4.81 2.05 24.84
CA PHE A 161 5.84 3.05 25.01
C PHE A 161 5.77 3.57 26.44
N ASP A 162 6.82 3.35 27.23
CA ASP A 162 6.93 3.79 28.63
C ASP A 162 5.71 3.45 29.51
N ASN A 163 5.18 2.22 29.38
CA ASN A 163 3.97 1.70 30.04
C ASN A 163 2.63 2.25 29.54
N TYR A 164 2.64 3.10 28.51
CA TYR A 164 1.44 3.59 27.86
C TYR A 164 1.15 2.85 26.57
N ALA A 165 -0.12 2.67 26.26
CA ALA A 165 -0.56 2.16 24.98
C ALA A 165 -0.81 3.33 24.03
N VAL A 166 -0.22 3.31 22.83
CA VAL A 166 -0.41 4.34 21.80
C VAL A 166 -0.72 3.70 20.45
N LEU A 167 -1.49 4.39 19.61
CA LEU A 167 -1.84 3.90 18.27
C LEU A 167 -0.97 4.55 17.21
N GLU A 168 -0.40 3.75 16.32
CA GLU A 168 0.35 4.30 15.20
C GLU A 168 -0.60 4.96 14.15
N PRO A 169 -0.47 6.27 13.84
CA PRO A 169 -1.40 6.96 12.93
C PRO A 169 -1.44 6.38 11.51
N SER A 170 -0.29 5.89 11.05
CA SER A 170 -0.15 5.21 9.76
C SER A 170 -1.03 3.95 9.72
N VAL A 171 -1.05 3.18 10.82
CA VAL A 171 -1.79 1.93 10.97
C VAL A 171 -3.28 2.22 11.11
N VAL A 172 -3.67 3.23 11.88
CA VAL A 172 -5.06 3.68 12.02
C VAL A 172 -5.66 4.13 10.69
N ALA A 173 -4.96 4.99 9.95
CA ALA A 173 -5.41 5.47 8.64
C ALA A 173 -5.50 4.34 7.61
N TYR A 174 -4.47 3.50 7.58
CA TYR A 174 -4.39 2.35 6.71
C TYR A 174 -5.54 1.37 6.97
N THR A 175 -5.81 1.11 8.25
CA THR A 175 -6.95 0.37 8.75
C THR A 175 -8.17 1.07 8.14
N LEU A 176 -8.57 2.26 8.57
CA LEU A 176 -9.85 2.89 8.18
C LEU A 176 -10.13 2.99 6.69
N ARG A 177 -9.15 3.33 5.87
CA ARG A 177 -9.30 3.47 4.41
C ARG A 177 -9.98 2.27 3.75
N ARG A 178 -9.73 1.06 4.25
CA ARG A 178 -10.34 -0.14 3.68
C ARG A 178 -11.78 -0.42 4.12
N VAL A 179 -12.28 0.24 5.16
CA VAL A 179 -13.72 0.24 5.47
C VAL A 179 -14.44 1.25 4.58
N TYR A 180 -13.85 2.42 4.37
CA TYR A 180 -14.51 3.52 3.65
C TYR A 180 -14.50 3.38 2.13
N ILE A 181 -13.59 2.57 1.58
CA ILE A 181 -13.53 2.39 0.12
C ILE A 181 -14.79 1.72 -0.45
N ASN A 182 -15.43 0.83 0.32
CA ASN A 182 -16.71 0.22 -0.04
C ASN A 182 -17.86 1.24 -0.01
N LYS A 183 -17.69 2.35 0.71
CA LYS A 183 -18.60 3.50 0.72
C LYS A 183 -18.26 4.54 -0.37
N GLY A 184 -17.31 4.24 -1.26
CA GLY A 184 -16.85 5.17 -2.29
C GLY A 184 -15.99 6.32 -1.75
N ILE A 185 -15.35 6.14 -0.59
CA ILE A 185 -14.54 7.15 0.07
C ILE A 185 -13.10 6.63 0.30
N ALA A 186 -12.11 7.39 -0.12
CA ALA A 186 -10.69 7.16 0.18
C ALA A 186 -10.24 8.14 1.27
N LEU A 187 -9.55 7.66 2.30
CA LEU A 187 -9.05 8.49 3.42
C LEU A 187 -7.53 8.69 3.30
N ASP A 188 -6.90 9.72 3.86
CA ASP A 188 -5.42 9.90 3.90
C ASP A 188 -5.02 10.59 5.21
N PRO A 189 -3.91 10.21 5.89
CA PRO A 189 -3.52 10.89 7.13
C PRO A 189 -3.20 12.36 6.87
N GLU A 190 -3.76 13.24 7.69
CA GLU A 190 -3.54 14.68 7.64
C GLU A 190 -2.74 15.14 8.87
N GLU A 191 -3.21 14.80 10.07
CA GLU A 191 -2.64 15.28 11.33
C GLU A 191 -2.70 14.20 12.41
N ALA A 192 -1.73 14.20 13.32
CA ALA A 192 -1.76 13.37 14.53
C ALA A 192 -1.26 14.18 15.73
N THR A 193 -2.05 14.21 16.80
CA THR A 193 -1.73 14.85 18.08
C THR A 193 -1.85 13.83 19.20
N MET A 194 -0.96 13.94 20.19
CA MET A 194 -0.89 13.03 21.34
C MET A 194 -0.68 13.85 22.61
N ASN A 195 -1.47 13.55 23.63
CA ASN A 195 -1.37 14.11 24.97
C ASN A 195 -1.28 12.96 25.97
N ILE A 196 -0.26 12.98 26.81
CA ILE A 196 0.04 11.93 27.79
C ILE A 196 -0.26 12.51 29.17
N ASP A 197 -1.26 11.94 29.85
CA ASP A 197 -1.55 12.24 31.25
C ASP A 197 -0.78 11.27 32.13
N VAL A 198 0.31 11.77 32.70
CA VAL A 198 1.23 11.01 33.56
C VAL A 198 0.60 10.71 34.93
N VAL A 199 -0.41 11.48 35.35
CA VAL A 199 -1.07 11.35 36.67
C VAL A 199 -2.15 10.29 36.61
N GLU A 200 -3.00 10.32 35.57
CA GLU A 200 -4.06 9.32 35.38
C GLU A 200 -3.58 8.03 34.69
N GLY A 201 -2.34 8.00 34.20
CA GLY A 201 -1.82 6.85 33.46
C GLY A 201 -2.50 6.66 32.11
N ARG A 202 -2.98 7.75 31.47
CA ARG A 202 -3.83 7.70 30.28
C ARG A 202 -3.21 8.44 29.10
N VAL A 203 -3.40 7.91 27.90
CA VAL A 203 -3.05 8.59 26.65
C VAL A 203 -4.30 8.99 25.92
N ARG A 204 -4.32 10.26 25.50
CA ARG A 204 -5.29 10.78 24.54
C ARG A 204 -4.58 11.05 23.23
N GLN A 205 -5.05 10.42 22.16
CA GLN A 205 -4.49 10.60 20.84
C GLN A 205 -5.59 10.93 19.85
N ARG A 206 -5.38 11.96 19.02
CA ARG A 206 -6.29 12.35 17.94
C ARG A 206 -5.57 12.26 16.61
N ILE A 207 -6.15 11.51 15.69
CA ILE A 207 -5.62 11.30 14.34
C ILE A 207 -6.69 11.78 13.35
N VAL A 208 -6.35 12.75 12.52
CA VAL A 208 -7.25 13.33 11.52
C VAL A 208 -6.87 12.79 10.14
N LEU A 209 -7.88 12.33 9.41
CA LEU A 209 -7.74 11.77 8.07
C LEU A 209 -8.58 12.59 7.08
N ARG A 210 -8.01 12.96 5.95
CA ARG A 210 -8.71 13.64 4.86
C ARG A 210 -9.43 12.63 3.95
N ALA A 211 -10.67 12.89 3.58
CA ALA A 211 -11.53 12.01 2.80
C ALA A 211 -11.72 12.50 1.36
N TYR A 212 -11.80 11.58 0.40
CA TYR A 212 -11.94 11.84 -1.03
C TYR A 212 -12.99 10.91 -1.67
N SER A 213 -13.78 11.40 -2.61
CA SER A 213 -14.67 10.57 -3.41
C SER A 213 -13.88 9.69 -4.38
N THR A 214 -14.19 8.40 -4.43
CA THR A 214 -13.58 7.50 -5.42
C THR A 214 -13.99 7.85 -6.86
N ARG A 215 -15.12 8.54 -7.05
CA ARG A 215 -15.53 9.11 -8.34
C ARG A 215 -14.85 10.47 -8.53
N GLY A 216 -13.69 10.44 -9.18
CA GLY A 216 -12.97 11.66 -9.57
C GLY A 216 -12.00 12.23 -8.52
N LEU A 217 -11.81 11.56 -7.37
CA LEU A 217 -10.81 11.89 -6.34
C LEU A 217 -10.92 13.33 -5.81
N ARG A 218 -12.14 13.86 -5.75
CA ARG A 218 -12.43 15.16 -5.16
C ARG A 218 -12.48 15.03 -3.65
N GLU A 219 -11.98 16.04 -2.94
CA GLU A 219 -12.07 16.09 -1.48
C GLU A 219 -13.54 16.06 -1.04
N ALA A 220 -13.83 15.20 -0.08
CA ALA A 220 -15.17 14.88 0.40
C ALA A 220 -15.36 15.18 1.90
N GLY A 221 -14.28 15.40 2.66
CA GLY A 221 -14.37 15.77 4.07
C GLY A 221 -13.20 15.25 4.90
N ARG A 222 -13.46 14.98 6.18
CA ARG A 222 -12.47 14.42 7.13
C ARG A 222 -13.08 13.27 7.94
N VAL A 223 -12.22 12.41 8.45
CA VAL A 223 -12.51 11.32 9.40
C VAL A 223 -11.53 11.44 10.55
N GLU A 224 -12.04 11.46 11.77
CA GLU A 224 -11.23 11.58 12.98
C GLU A 224 -11.20 10.25 13.74
N VAL A 225 -10.05 9.93 14.32
CA VAL A 225 -9.87 8.83 15.25
C VAL A 225 -9.41 9.38 16.57
N LEU A 226 -10.18 9.08 17.61
CA LEU A 226 -9.92 9.49 18.97
C LEU A 226 -9.61 8.24 19.78
N PHE A 227 -8.45 8.21 20.39
CA PHE A 227 -8.05 7.20 21.35
C PHE A 227 -7.99 7.85 22.72
N ASP A 228 -8.69 7.27 23.69
CA ASP A 228 -8.74 7.73 25.07
C ASP A 228 -8.70 6.51 26.00
N GLY A 229 -7.50 6.18 26.46
CA GLY A 229 -7.24 4.99 27.27
C GLY A 229 -7.62 3.71 26.53
N GLU A 230 -8.72 3.07 26.94
CA GLU A 230 -9.21 1.82 26.35
C GLU A 230 -10.22 2.03 25.22
N ASN A 231 -10.65 3.26 24.97
CA ASN A 231 -11.68 3.56 23.98
C ASN A 231 -11.04 4.11 22.70
N VAL A 232 -11.40 3.51 21.57
CA VAL A 232 -11.11 4.03 20.22
C VAL A 232 -12.43 4.41 19.57
N GLU A 233 -12.60 5.69 19.26
CA GLU A 233 -13.73 6.20 18.50
C GLU A 233 -13.30 6.65 17.12
N ILE A 234 -14.11 6.34 16.13
CA ILE A 234 -13.89 6.75 14.74
C ILE A 234 -15.11 7.55 14.31
N ARG A 235 -14.90 8.82 13.95
CA ARG A 235 -15.96 9.76 13.55
C ARG A 235 -15.77 10.17 12.09
N ASP A 236 -16.83 10.10 11.30
CA ASP A 236 -16.85 10.60 9.92
C ASP A 236 -17.85 11.76 9.77
N HIS A 237 -18.11 12.17 8.53
CA HIS A 237 -19.06 13.23 8.19
C HIS A 237 -20.51 12.95 8.65
N GLY A 238 -20.85 11.70 8.99
CA GLY A 238 -22.14 11.29 9.52
C GLY A 238 -22.19 11.16 11.04
N GLY A 239 -21.10 11.45 11.76
CA GLY A 239 -21.00 11.32 13.21
C GLY A 239 -20.16 10.12 13.65
N LEU A 240 -20.50 9.48 14.77
CA LEU A 240 -19.77 8.33 15.28
C LEU A 240 -20.00 7.10 14.39
N ALA A 241 -18.98 6.67 13.66
CA ALA A 241 -19.04 5.55 12.73
C ALA A 241 -18.70 4.21 13.41
N TYR A 242 -17.71 4.20 14.31
CA TYR A 242 -17.31 3.00 15.06
C TYR A 242 -16.83 3.38 16.46
N ARG A 243 -17.11 2.49 17.42
CA ARG A 243 -16.51 2.51 18.76
C ARG A 243 -15.90 1.14 19.04
N ILE A 244 -14.67 1.11 19.52
CA ILE A 244 -13.93 -0.10 19.83
C ILE A 244 -13.36 0.05 21.23
N VAL A 245 -13.54 -0.98 22.05
CA VAL A 245 -12.95 -1.08 23.38
C VAL A 245 -11.75 -2.01 23.30
N VAL A 246 -10.64 -1.60 23.90
CA VAL A 246 -9.37 -2.31 23.91
C VAL A 246 -9.02 -2.63 25.36
N ASP A 247 -9.08 -3.91 25.74
CA ASP A 247 -8.51 -4.41 26.98
C ASP A 247 -7.02 -4.69 26.73
N VAL A 248 -6.17 -3.77 27.19
CA VAL A 248 -4.72 -3.85 27.00
C VAL A 248 -4.11 -5.02 27.77
N TYR A 249 -4.66 -5.35 28.94
CA TYR A 249 -4.16 -6.39 29.83
C TYR A 249 -4.42 -7.79 29.28
N ARG A 250 -5.65 -8.03 28.81
CA ARG A 250 -6.04 -9.30 28.17
C ARG A 250 -5.64 -9.35 26.70
N ARG A 251 -5.18 -8.23 26.14
CA ARG A 251 -4.90 -8.04 24.70
C ARG A 251 -6.10 -8.41 23.84
N VAL A 252 -7.28 -7.93 24.22
CA VAL A 252 -8.54 -8.17 23.51
C VAL A 252 -9.10 -6.82 23.04
N ALA A 253 -9.70 -6.79 21.86
CA ALA A 253 -10.40 -5.61 21.37
C ALA A 253 -11.78 -6.02 20.84
N CYS A 254 -12.80 -5.22 21.15
CA CYS A 254 -14.19 -5.55 20.86
C CYS A 254 -14.92 -4.36 20.28
N SER A 255 -15.87 -4.63 19.38
CA SER A 255 -16.76 -3.63 18.81
C SER A 255 -17.83 -3.11 19.78
N ALA A 256 -17.91 -3.68 20.99
CA ALA A 256 -18.71 -3.16 22.11
C ALA A 256 -18.12 -3.60 23.47
N PRO A 257 -18.27 -2.80 24.55
CA PRO A 257 -17.74 -3.14 25.88
C PRO A 257 -18.24 -4.50 26.42
N GLY A 258 -19.53 -4.80 26.24
CA GLY A 258 -20.13 -6.06 26.70
C GLY A 258 -19.67 -7.32 25.95
N LEU A 259 -18.90 -7.16 24.86
CA LEU A 259 -18.31 -8.28 24.10
C LEU A 259 -16.85 -8.57 24.49
N CYS A 260 -16.24 -7.72 25.34
CA CYS A 260 -14.86 -7.90 25.85
C CYS A 260 -14.80 -8.65 27.17
N ALA A 261 -15.92 -8.77 27.87
CA ALA A 261 -16.08 -9.69 28.98
C ALA A 261 -16.28 -11.11 28.42
N GLY A 262 -15.20 -11.89 28.32
CA GLY A 262 -15.36 -13.35 28.43
C GLY A 262 -16.10 -13.61 29.74
N GLY A 263 -17.17 -14.40 29.69
CA GLY A 263 -18.05 -14.62 30.82
C GLY A 263 -17.26 -14.89 32.10
N SER A 264 -17.45 -14.05 33.10
CA SER A 264 -17.49 -14.59 34.44
C SER A 264 -18.71 -15.50 34.47
N GLU A 265 -18.49 -16.80 34.34
CA GLU A 265 -19.15 -17.67 35.30
C GLU A 265 -18.82 -17.04 36.67
N GLU A 266 -19.81 -16.37 37.25
CA GLU A 266 -19.88 -16.33 38.70
C GLU A 266 -19.68 -17.79 39.15
N PRO A 267 -18.77 -18.11 40.08
CA PRO A 267 -18.87 -19.39 40.76
C PRO A 267 -20.31 -19.47 41.27
N PRO A 268 -21.04 -20.57 41.05
CA PRO A 268 -22.42 -20.68 41.50
C PRO A 268 -22.42 -20.28 42.96
N GLY A 269 -23.12 -19.17 43.26
CA GLY A 269 -23.23 -18.66 44.61
C GLY A 269 -23.57 -19.84 45.50
N GLU A 270 -22.75 -20.04 46.53
CA GLU A 270 -23.10 -20.91 47.63
C GLU A 270 -24.49 -20.50 48.08
N ALA A 271 -25.48 -21.33 47.74
CA ALA A 271 -26.76 -21.30 48.39
C ALA A 271 -26.47 -21.68 49.84
N PHE A 272 -26.25 -20.68 50.69
CA PHE A 272 -26.44 -20.81 52.12
C PHE A 272 -27.87 -21.33 52.31
N PRO A 273 -28.07 -22.56 52.83
CA PRO A 273 -29.37 -22.91 53.35
C PRO A 273 -29.54 -22.07 54.62
N GLN A 274 -30.58 -21.24 54.63
CA GLN A 274 -31.14 -20.81 55.90
C GLN A 274 -31.70 -22.06 56.58
N LEU A 275 -31.01 -22.51 57.64
CA LEU A 275 -31.52 -23.03 58.92
C LEU A 275 -30.35 -23.48 59.81
#